data_AF-A0AA39VDQ8-F1
#
_entry.id   AF-A0AA39VDQ8-F1
#
_cell.length_a   1.000
_cell.length_b   1.000
_cell.length_c   1.000
_cell.angle_alpha   90.00
_cell.angle_beta   90.00
_cell.angle_gamma   90.00
#
_symmetry.space_group_name_H-M   'P 1'
#
loop_
_entity.id
_entity.type
_entity.pdbx_description
1 polymer ?
#
loop_
_entity_poly.entity_id
_entity_poly.type
_entity_poly.pdbx_seq_one_letter_code
_entity_poly.pdbx_strand_id
1 'polypeptide(L)'
;MKEIPSDSKVVDSKKINGGDYIRIVIPHSQLPKPEAPPGLSTPPPPQRSISLPDENKPWIGDYLRERSNSFSAAIAKKLSSFKENNDRDVSWLSVIKPEEAVTQINISGMKVIVKMKSESENEKEVVKGRISFFSRSNCRDCTAVRTFFRQKGLRFVEINIDVYREREKELIERTGGSSQVPQIFFNDKLFGGLVALNSLRNSGGFDHRLREMLGRKCSSDAPAAPVYGFDDQDQEEEKKDEMVDIIRFLRQRLPIQDRLMKMKIVKNCFSGSEMVEVLIQHLDCGRKKAIEIGKQLSKKHFIHHVFGENEFEDGNNFYRFLEHETNIQSCYNFRGSTNDNEPKAAVLVGQRLAKIMSAILESYASNDRSQVDYGSITRSEEFRRYVNLAQDVHRLNLHVLTADEKLAFFLNLHNAMVIHAIIRIGHPEGVMDRKAFFSDFQYIVGGYAYSINTIKNGILRNNRRGPYSLVKPFANGDKRLQLTAEKVNPLIHFGLCNGTKSSPRVRFFTSQGVEAELRSAAREFFQNGGMDVNLEKRTVYLSRIIKWFNADFGQEKQILKWMISYLDATKAGLLTHLMDDGGPINIVYQNYDWSPNS
;
A
#
# COMPACT_ATOMS: atom_id res chain seq x y z
N MET A 1 -32.75 -16.41 65.70
CA MET A 1 -32.57 -17.62 64.85
C MET A 1 -33.68 -17.65 63.81
N LYS A 2 -33.38 -18.12 62.60
CA LYS A 2 -34.25 -18.83 61.60
C LYS A 2 -35.74 -18.45 61.48
N GLU A 3 -36.35 -18.35 60.31
CA GLU A 3 -35.96 -18.53 58.91
C GLU A 3 -37.04 -17.82 58.06
N ILE A 4 -36.71 -17.24 56.89
CA ILE A 4 -37.71 -16.59 56.01
C ILE A 4 -37.90 -17.46 54.76
N PRO A 5 -39.14 -17.81 54.37
CA PRO A 5 -39.43 -18.66 53.22
C PRO A 5 -39.64 -17.90 51.90
N SER A 6 -39.73 -18.69 50.84
CA SER A 6 -40.27 -18.44 49.50
C SER A 6 -41.26 -17.28 49.31
N ASP A 7 -41.06 -16.48 48.26
CA ASP A 7 -41.84 -16.69 47.02
C ASP A 7 -41.33 -15.80 45.85
N SER A 8 -41.38 -16.32 44.63
CA SER A 8 -41.27 -15.50 43.41
C SER A 8 -42.37 -15.88 42.41
N LYS A 9 -43.29 -14.94 42.17
CA LYS A 9 -44.32 -15.05 41.14
C LYS A 9 -43.98 -14.22 39.90
N VAL A 10 -44.36 -14.77 38.75
CA VAL A 10 -44.23 -14.20 37.41
C VAL A 10 -45.33 -13.16 37.15
N VAL A 11 -45.02 -12.10 36.40
CA VAL A 11 -45.98 -11.35 35.56
C VAL A 11 -45.31 -10.99 34.21
N ASP A 12 -46.13 -10.89 33.17
CA ASP A 12 -45.78 -11.11 31.75
C ASP A 12 -45.03 -10.00 30.99
N SER A 13 -44.52 -10.40 29.82
CA SER A 13 -43.91 -9.54 28.79
C SER A 13 -44.88 -9.26 27.63
N LYS A 14 -44.82 -8.03 27.07
CA LYS A 14 -45.56 -7.67 25.84
C LYS A 14 -44.78 -8.07 24.58
N LYS A 15 -45.48 -8.69 23.62
CA LYS A 15 -44.97 -9.05 22.28
C LYS A 15 -44.65 -7.83 21.41
N ILE A 16 -43.56 -7.92 20.65
CA ILE A 16 -43.41 -7.30 19.31
C ILE A 16 -42.86 -8.40 18.37
N ASN A 17 -43.25 -8.35 17.09
CA ASN A 17 -43.14 -9.46 16.13
C ASN A 17 -41.70 -9.85 15.74
N GLY A 18 -41.51 -11.13 15.41
CA GLY A 18 -40.25 -11.70 14.90
C GLY A 18 -39.71 -12.78 15.85
N GLY A 19 -40.06 -14.04 15.62
CA GLY A 19 -39.71 -15.13 16.53
C GLY A 19 -38.26 -15.61 16.39
N ASP A 20 -37.40 -15.21 17.32
CA ASP A 20 -36.14 -15.89 17.65
C ASP A 20 -35.74 -15.52 19.09
N TYR A 21 -35.73 -16.50 20.01
CA TYR A 21 -35.31 -16.26 21.41
C TYR A 21 -33.79 -16.26 21.53
N ILE A 22 -33.16 -15.08 21.62
CA ILE A 22 -31.74 -14.98 21.99
C ILE A 22 -31.59 -15.35 23.47
N ARG A 23 -31.15 -16.58 23.76
CA ARG A 23 -30.70 -16.99 25.10
C ARG A 23 -29.37 -16.28 25.42
N ILE A 24 -29.45 -15.18 26.17
CA ILE A 24 -28.29 -14.59 26.84
C ILE A 24 -27.86 -15.56 27.94
N VAL A 25 -26.69 -16.18 27.80
CA VAL A 25 -26.08 -16.98 28.86
C VAL A 25 -25.52 -16.02 29.91
N ILE A 26 -26.23 -15.88 31.02
CA ILE A 26 -25.75 -15.13 32.19
C ILE A 26 -24.76 -16.04 32.95
N PRO A 27 -23.52 -15.60 33.22
CA PRO A 27 -22.58 -16.39 34.02
C PRO A 27 -23.09 -16.58 35.45
N HIS A 28 -22.81 -17.75 36.03
CA HIS A 28 -23.27 -18.13 37.38
C HIS A 28 -22.83 -17.09 38.43
N SER A 29 -23.70 -16.76 39.38
CA SER A 29 -23.55 -15.66 40.35
C SER A 29 -22.41 -15.82 41.37
N GLN A 30 -21.62 -16.89 41.26
CA GLN A 30 -20.47 -17.20 42.11
C GLN A 30 -19.11 -17.04 41.39
N LEU A 31 -19.11 -16.60 40.12
CA LEU A 31 -17.86 -16.26 39.42
C LEU A 31 -17.38 -14.86 39.87
N PRO A 32 -16.08 -14.68 40.18
CA PRO A 32 -15.55 -13.38 40.57
C PRO A 32 -15.64 -12.39 39.40
N LYS A 33 -16.11 -11.18 39.70
CA LYS A 33 -16.18 -10.09 38.72
C LYS A 33 -14.79 -9.43 38.59
N PRO A 34 -14.33 -9.09 37.38
CA PRO A 34 -13.10 -8.32 37.22
C PRO A 34 -13.32 -6.88 37.72
N GLU A 35 -12.56 -6.47 38.73
CA GLU A 35 -12.47 -5.08 39.16
C GLU A 35 -11.49 -4.31 38.27
N ALA A 36 -11.81 -3.06 37.94
CA ALA A 36 -10.91 -2.19 37.22
C ALA A 36 -9.85 -1.61 38.20
N PRO A 37 -8.59 -1.41 37.77
CA PRO A 37 -7.57 -0.82 38.63
C PRO A 37 -7.97 0.61 39.04
N PRO A 38 -7.81 1.00 40.32
CA PRO A 38 -8.24 2.31 40.80
C PRO A 38 -7.34 3.42 40.25
N GLY A 39 -7.92 4.47 39.64
CA GLY A 39 -7.14 5.66 39.26
C GLY A 39 -7.69 6.64 38.22
N LEU A 40 -8.86 6.42 37.59
CA LEU A 40 -9.36 7.31 36.52
C LEU A 40 -10.80 7.78 36.75
N SER A 41 -10.92 9.03 37.20
CA SER A 41 -12.19 9.77 37.37
C SER A 41 -12.83 10.10 36.02
N THR A 42 -14.13 9.86 35.88
CA THR A 42 -14.92 10.29 34.71
C THR A 42 -15.75 11.54 35.03
N PRO A 43 -15.83 12.54 34.13
CA PRO A 43 -16.64 13.74 34.34
C PRO A 43 -18.13 13.53 33.99
N PRO A 44 -19.05 14.33 34.53
CA PRO A 44 -20.49 14.19 34.32
C PRO A 44 -20.96 14.71 32.94
N PRO A 45 -22.13 14.26 32.44
CA PRO A 45 -22.64 14.66 31.13
C PRO A 45 -23.28 16.08 31.16
N PRO A 46 -23.22 16.85 30.06
CA PRO A 46 -23.77 18.21 30.00
C PRO A 46 -25.30 18.24 29.83
N GLN A 47 -25.94 19.20 30.49
CA GLN A 47 -27.37 19.50 30.36
C GLN A 47 -27.68 20.37 29.12
N ARG A 48 -28.91 20.27 28.59
CA ARG A 48 -29.42 21.08 27.46
C ARG A 48 -30.13 22.35 27.94
N SER A 49 -30.01 23.44 27.17
CA SER A 49 -30.86 24.63 27.23
C SER A 49 -31.09 25.26 25.84
N ILE A 50 -32.01 26.24 25.75
CA ILE A 50 -32.80 26.69 24.57
C ILE A 50 -33.04 28.22 24.75
N SER A 51 -33.13 29.14 23.77
CA SER A 51 -33.31 29.11 22.29
C SER A 51 -32.67 30.31 21.54
N LEU A 52 -32.62 30.19 20.19
CA LEU A 52 -32.89 31.16 19.09
C LEU A 52 -33.48 32.57 19.38
N PRO A 53 -33.52 33.53 18.40
CA PRO A 53 -32.77 33.65 17.11
C PRO A 53 -32.21 35.07 16.78
N ASP A 54 -31.35 35.21 15.75
CA ASP A 54 -31.52 36.18 14.64
C ASP A 54 -30.60 35.86 13.43
N GLU A 55 -30.85 36.46 12.25
CA GLU A 55 -30.45 35.97 10.92
C GLU A 55 -29.17 36.57 10.26
N ASN A 56 -28.85 36.01 9.06
CA ASN A 56 -28.04 36.57 7.96
C ASN A 56 -26.51 36.32 7.88
N LYS A 57 -26.14 35.12 7.39
CA LYS A 57 -25.24 34.95 6.20
C LYS A 57 -25.26 33.49 5.66
N PRO A 58 -25.07 33.27 4.35
CA PRO A 58 -25.23 31.94 3.74
C PRO A 58 -23.97 31.09 3.92
N TRP A 59 -24.13 29.84 4.38
CA TRP A 59 -23.01 28.93 4.61
C TRP A 59 -23.17 27.63 3.82
N ILE A 60 -22.23 27.36 2.91
CA ILE A 60 -22.06 26.06 2.26
C ILE A 60 -21.41 25.13 3.30
N GLY A 61 -22.21 24.63 4.24
CA GLY A 61 -21.75 23.84 5.38
C GLY A 61 -22.53 22.55 5.66
N ASP A 62 -23.83 22.52 5.36
CA ASP A 62 -24.70 21.43 5.81
C ASP A 62 -24.62 20.14 4.97
N TYR A 63 -24.07 20.20 3.76
CA TYR A 63 -23.94 19.03 2.87
C TYR A 63 -22.94 17.95 3.36
N LEU A 64 -22.16 18.23 4.40
CA LEU A 64 -21.18 17.31 4.97
C LEU A 64 -21.65 16.61 6.25
N ARG A 65 -22.71 17.09 6.93
CA ARG A 65 -23.15 16.54 8.22
C ARG A 65 -24.22 15.45 8.09
N GLU A 66 -24.96 15.38 6.98
CA GLU A 66 -25.89 14.25 6.74
C GLU A 66 -25.18 12.96 6.28
N ARG A 67 -23.99 13.08 5.69
CA ARG A 67 -23.29 11.92 5.08
C ARG A 67 -22.75 10.91 6.09
N SER A 68 -22.49 11.32 7.35
CA SER A 68 -22.07 10.39 8.41
C SER A 68 -23.18 9.45 8.84
N ASN A 69 -24.42 9.93 8.89
CA ASN A 69 -25.56 9.16 9.41
C ASN A 69 -26.12 8.19 8.35
N SER A 70 -25.91 8.48 7.05
CA SER A 70 -26.24 7.55 5.96
C SER A 70 -25.34 6.30 5.91
N PHE A 71 -24.15 6.31 6.53
CA PHE A 71 -23.21 5.20 6.40
C PHE A 71 -23.58 4.00 7.31
N SER A 72 -24.10 4.27 8.52
CA SER A 72 -24.62 3.22 9.41
C SER A 72 -25.85 2.50 8.84
N ALA A 73 -26.70 3.21 8.09
CA ALA A 73 -27.88 2.63 7.43
C ALA A 73 -27.51 1.67 6.27
N ALA A 74 -26.44 1.98 5.53
CA ALA A 74 -25.97 1.14 4.42
C ALA A 74 -25.38 -0.20 4.91
N ILE A 75 -24.71 -0.21 6.07
CA ILE A 75 -24.19 -1.43 6.69
C ILE A 75 -25.34 -2.31 7.23
N ALA A 76 -26.37 -1.71 7.84
CA ALA A 76 -27.55 -2.43 8.30
C ALA A 76 -28.31 -3.12 7.14
N LYS A 77 -28.51 -2.43 6.00
CA LYS A 77 -29.20 -3.00 4.83
C LYS A 77 -28.42 -4.14 4.14
N LYS A 78 -27.10 -4.22 4.29
CA LYS A 78 -26.29 -5.31 3.71
C LYS A 78 -26.35 -6.59 4.56
N LEU A 79 -26.60 -6.47 5.87
CA LEU A 79 -26.81 -7.60 6.78
C LEU A 79 -28.26 -8.12 6.76
N SER A 80 -29.25 -7.29 6.41
CA SER A 80 -30.66 -7.70 6.36
C SER A 80 -31.08 -8.47 5.09
N SER A 81 -30.19 -8.66 4.11
CA SER A 81 -30.49 -9.44 2.88
C SER A 81 -30.02 -10.90 2.93
N PHE A 82 -29.51 -11.36 4.08
CA PHE A 82 -28.89 -12.68 4.23
C PHE A 82 -29.69 -13.67 5.12
N LYS A 83 -30.95 -13.36 5.44
CA LYS A 83 -31.81 -14.23 6.25
C LYS A 83 -33.28 -14.18 5.81
N GLU A 84 -33.55 -14.61 4.57
CA GLU A 84 -34.79 -15.31 4.15
C GLU A 84 -34.73 -15.64 2.65
N ASN A 85 -34.34 -16.88 2.33
CA ASN A 85 -34.86 -17.68 1.21
C ASN A 85 -34.09 -19.02 1.21
N ASN A 86 -34.59 -19.96 2.01
CA ASN A 86 -34.19 -21.35 1.95
C ASN A 86 -35.44 -22.17 1.64
N ASP A 87 -35.56 -22.60 0.38
CA ASP A 87 -35.97 -23.96 0.01
C ASP A 87 -36.00 -24.14 -1.52
N ARG A 88 -35.79 -25.39 -1.94
CA ARG A 88 -35.86 -25.95 -3.32
C ARG A 88 -34.63 -25.78 -4.22
N ASP A 89 -33.68 -26.69 -3.97
CA ASP A 89 -33.14 -27.63 -4.95
C ASP A 89 -32.93 -27.18 -6.41
N VAL A 90 -31.65 -27.13 -6.82
CA VAL A 90 -31.26 -27.48 -8.19
C VAL A 90 -30.10 -28.48 -8.14
N SER A 91 -30.41 -29.73 -8.51
CA SER A 91 -29.42 -30.74 -8.83
C SER A 91 -28.65 -30.36 -10.10
N TRP A 92 -27.32 -30.40 -10.06
CA TRP A 92 -26.45 -30.82 -11.17
C TRP A 92 -25.06 -31.24 -10.66
N LEU A 93 -24.94 -32.47 -10.16
CA LEU A 93 -23.93 -33.43 -10.65
C LEU A 93 -24.20 -34.83 -10.07
N SER A 94 -25.10 -35.56 -10.71
CA SER A 94 -25.28 -36.99 -10.46
C SER A 94 -24.21 -37.79 -11.21
N VAL A 95 -23.14 -38.18 -10.51
CA VAL A 95 -22.34 -39.36 -10.89
C VAL A 95 -22.29 -40.29 -9.69
N ILE A 96 -22.75 -41.51 -9.94
CA ILE A 96 -23.12 -42.57 -9.00
C ILE A 96 -22.04 -42.83 -7.93
N LYS A 97 -22.47 -42.94 -6.67
CA LYS A 97 -21.78 -43.69 -5.62
C LYS A 97 -22.64 -44.89 -5.20
N PRO A 98 -22.07 -46.09 -4.97
CA PRO A 98 -22.70 -47.10 -4.15
C PRO A 98 -22.67 -46.69 -2.66
N GLU A 99 -23.55 -47.28 -1.87
CA GLU A 99 -23.67 -47.03 -0.43
C GLU A 99 -22.50 -47.68 0.34
N GLU A 100 -21.87 -46.93 1.25
CA GLU A 100 -20.94 -47.48 2.25
C GLU A 100 -21.48 -47.19 3.65
N ALA A 101 -21.55 -48.23 4.49
CA ALA A 101 -22.23 -48.20 5.77
C ALA A 101 -21.50 -47.34 6.81
N VAL A 102 -22.23 -46.42 7.45
CA VAL A 102 -21.73 -45.59 8.57
C VAL A 102 -22.38 -46.04 9.88
N THR A 103 -21.59 -46.51 10.84
CA THR A 103 -22.06 -46.78 12.20
C THR A 103 -22.12 -45.49 13.01
N GLN A 104 -23.32 -45.13 13.46
CA GLN A 104 -23.58 -43.90 14.21
C GLN A 104 -23.68 -44.21 15.70
N ILE A 105 -22.76 -43.66 16.51
CA ILE A 105 -22.80 -43.74 17.97
C ILE A 105 -23.19 -42.36 18.51
N ASN A 106 -24.25 -42.31 19.32
CA ASN A 106 -24.80 -41.06 19.84
C ASN A 106 -24.55 -40.98 21.35
N ILE A 107 -23.70 -40.05 21.78
CA ILE A 107 -23.47 -39.74 23.20
C ILE A 107 -23.95 -38.31 23.45
N SER A 108 -24.72 -38.13 24.53
CA SER A 108 -25.54 -36.95 24.82
C SER A 108 -24.78 -35.62 24.63
N GLY A 109 -25.15 -34.90 23.56
CA GLY A 109 -24.69 -33.53 23.29
C GLY A 109 -23.58 -33.37 22.25
N MET A 110 -22.96 -34.45 21.75
CA MET A 110 -21.87 -34.33 20.75
C MET A 110 -21.99 -35.33 19.60
N LYS A 111 -22.23 -34.83 18.39
CA LYS A 111 -22.35 -35.64 17.16
C LYS A 111 -20.98 -35.96 16.58
N VAL A 112 -20.41 -37.11 16.94
CA VAL A 112 -19.16 -37.62 16.35
C VAL A 112 -19.50 -38.44 15.10
N ILE A 113 -19.00 -38.01 13.94
CA ILE A 113 -19.11 -38.76 12.68
C ILE A 113 -17.76 -39.41 12.41
N VAL A 114 -17.68 -40.73 12.63
CA VAL A 114 -16.48 -41.51 12.28
C VAL A 114 -16.60 -41.92 10.81
N LYS A 115 -15.94 -41.15 9.93
CA LYS A 115 -15.76 -41.55 8.53
C LYS A 115 -14.70 -42.65 8.49
N MET A 116 -15.11 -43.90 8.28
CA MET A 116 -14.17 -44.97 7.94
C MET A 116 -13.37 -44.55 6.71
N LYS A 117 -12.04 -44.67 6.77
CA LYS A 117 -11.16 -44.21 5.70
C LYS A 117 -11.14 -45.28 4.61
N SER A 118 -11.78 -45.01 3.48
CA SER A 118 -11.70 -45.88 2.30
C SER A 118 -10.24 -46.05 1.88
N GLU A 119 -9.82 -47.27 1.55
CA GLU A 119 -8.42 -47.60 1.31
C GLU A 119 -7.80 -46.83 0.13
N SER A 120 -8.64 -46.29 -0.78
CA SER A 120 -8.27 -45.39 -1.88
C SER A 120 -7.93 -43.94 -1.47
N GLU A 121 -8.21 -43.50 -0.23
CA GLU A 121 -7.77 -42.19 0.30
C GLU A 121 -6.35 -42.23 0.92
N ASN A 122 -5.60 -43.33 0.76
CA ASN A 122 -4.26 -43.49 1.36
C ASN A 122 -3.07 -42.94 0.55
N GLU A 123 -3.19 -42.70 -0.76
CA GLU A 123 -2.04 -42.29 -1.60
C GLU A 123 -1.81 -40.77 -1.72
N LYS A 124 -2.69 -39.92 -1.18
CA LYS A 124 -2.30 -38.52 -0.88
C LYS A 124 -1.56 -38.49 0.46
N GLU A 125 -0.32 -38.99 0.43
CA GLU A 125 0.59 -38.96 1.57
C GLU A 125 0.64 -37.57 2.20
N VAL A 126 0.24 -37.48 3.47
CA VAL A 126 0.24 -36.21 4.20
C VAL A 126 1.68 -35.84 4.52
N VAL A 127 2.25 -34.96 3.69
CA VAL A 127 3.53 -34.29 3.91
C VAL A 127 3.53 -33.66 5.31
N LYS A 128 4.32 -34.23 6.25
CA LYS A 128 4.37 -33.81 7.66
C LYS A 128 5.36 -32.67 7.92
N GLY A 129 6.33 -32.51 7.02
CA GLY A 129 7.34 -31.45 7.06
C GLY A 129 6.87 -30.12 6.47
N ARG A 130 7.78 -29.15 6.46
CA ARG A 130 7.61 -27.80 5.88
C ARG A 130 8.57 -27.59 4.72
N ILE A 131 8.09 -27.02 3.63
CA ILE A 131 8.95 -26.40 2.60
C ILE A 131 9.11 -24.92 2.98
N SER A 132 10.34 -24.44 3.04
CA SER A 132 10.64 -23.01 3.16
C SER A 132 11.70 -22.60 2.15
N PHE A 133 11.69 -21.37 1.66
CA PHE A 133 12.82 -20.86 0.89
C PHE A 133 13.06 -19.37 1.12
N PHE A 134 14.34 -18.99 1.11
CA PHE A 134 14.75 -17.58 1.17
C PHE A 134 14.70 -16.99 -0.24
N SER A 135 14.18 -15.77 -0.35
CA SER A 135 13.99 -15.06 -1.60
C SER A 135 14.46 -13.60 -1.52
N ARG A 136 14.64 -12.97 -2.69
CA ARG A 136 14.73 -11.52 -2.85
C ARG A 136 13.67 -11.06 -3.85
N SER A 137 13.25 -9.81 -3.67
CA SER A 137 12.24 -9.15 -4.49
C SER A 137 12.77 -8.89 -5.91
N ASN A 138 11.88 -9.02 -6.90
CA ASN A 138 12.21 -8.92 -8.33
C ASN A 138 13.28 -9.93 -8.81
N CYS A 139 13.49 -11.04 -8.08
CA CYS A 139 14.42 -12.09 -8.49
C CYS A 139 13.75 -13.08 -9.45
N ARG A 140 14.29 -13.21 -10.67
CA ARG A 140 13.83 -14.16 -11.70
C ARG A 140 13.82 -15.60 -11.19
N ASP A 141 14.88 -16.01 -10.49
CA ASP A 141 15.05 -17.39 -10.05
C ASP A 141 14.11 -17.74 -8.89
N CYS A 142 13.89 -16.80 -7.96
CA CYS A 142 12.87 -16.94 -6.91
C CYS A 142 11.47 -17.04 -7.53
N THR A 143 11.18 -16.25 -8.57
CA THR A 143 9.91 -16.31 -9.32
C THR A 143 9.71 -17.69 -9.97
N ALA A 144 10.76 -18.29 -10.52
CA ALA A 144 10.71 -19.64 -11.09
C ALA A 144 10.42 -20.71 -10.04
N VAL A 145 11.09 -20.67 -8.88
CA VAL A 145 10.84 -21.58 -7.74
C VAL A 145 9.39 -21.45 -7.24
N ARG A 146 8.93 -20.21 -7.01
CA ARG A 146 7.56 -19.91 -6.58
C ARG A 146 6.52 -20.44 -7.56
N THR A 147 6.74 -20.24 -8.86
CA THR A 147 5.87 -20.73 -9.93
C THR A 147 5.81 -22.25 -9.95
N PHE A 148 6.96 -22.92 -9.84
CA PHE A 148 7.04 -24.39 -9.79
C PHE A 148 6.29 -24.98 -8.60
N PHE A 149 6.48 -24.43 -7.39
CA PHE A 149 5.76 -24.91 -6.21
C PHE A 149 4.24 -24.65 -6.30
N ARG A 150 3.81 -23.48 -6.80
CA ARG A 150 2.40 -23.19 -7.08
C ARG A 150 1.80 -24.18 -8.09
N GLN A 151 2.50 -24.47 -9.20
CA GLN A 151 2.06 -25.43 -10.23
C GLN A 151 1.96 -26.87 -9.70
N LYS A 152 2.88 -27.29 -8.82
CA LYS A 152 2.84 -28.60 -8.14
C LYS A 152 1.82 -28.66 -6.97
N GLY A 153 1.12 -27.58 -6.66
CA GLY A 153 0.17 -27.52 -5.53
C GLY A 153 0.82 -27.63 -4.15
N LEU A 154 2.11 -27.34 -4.04
CA LEU A 154 2.88 -27.48 -2.80
C LEU A 154 2.68 -26.26 -1.90
N ARG A 155 2.45 -26.50 -0.61
CA ARG A 155 2.45 -25.45 0.42
C ARG A 155 3.88 -25.17 0.86
N PHE A 156 4.30 -23.91 0.79
CA PHE A 156 5.62 -23.45 1.18
C PHE A 156 5.53 -22.16 1.99
N VAL A 157 6.62 -21.84 2.70
CA VAL A 157 6.83 -20.57 3.39
C VAL A 157 7.95 -19.81 2.70
N GLU A 158 7.69 -18.57 2.30
CA GLU A 158 8.69 -17.71 1.67
C GLU A 158 9.27 -16.73 2.70
N ILE A 159 10.60 -16.61 2.74
CA ILE A 159 11.33 -15.67 3.61
C ILE A 159 12.04 -14.66 2.72
N ASN A 160 11.36 -13.55 2.41
CA ASN A 160 11.92 -12.50 1.55
C ASN A 160 12.86 -11.59 2.37
N ILE A 161 14.16 -11.68 2.13
CA ILE A 161 15.16 -10.96 2.93
C ILE A 161 15.24 -9.45 2.63
N ASP A 162 14.59 -8.97 1.56
CA ASP A 162 14.41 -7.52 1.36
C ASP A 162 13.30 -6.94 2.25
N VAL A 163 12.35 -7.78 2.67
CA VAL A 163 11.27 -7.43 3.62
C VAL A 163 11.78 -7.64 5.06
N TYR A 164 12.43 -8.77 5.32
CA TYR A 164 12.93 -9.19 6.63
C TYR A 164 14.46 -9.19 6.66
N ARG A 165 15.07 -8.00 6.75
CA ARG A 165 16.52 -7.79 6.55
C ARG A 165 17.41 -8.64 7.48
N GLU A 166 17.04 -8.79 8.75
CA GLU A 166 17.79 -9.60 9.72
C GLU A 166 17.94 -11.07 9.29
N ARG A 167 16.97 -11.60 8.55
CA ARG A 167 16.96 -13.00 8.06
C ARG A 167 18.05 -13.27 7.02
N GLU A 168 18.72 -12.24 6.50
CA GLU A 168 19.92 -12.41 5.66
C GLU A 168 21.10 -13.00 6.45
N LYS A 169 21.25 -12.67 7.75
CA LYS A 169 22.28 -13.28 8.61
C LYS A 169 22.05 -14.78 8.76
N GLU A 170 20.81 -15.16 9.07
CA GLU A 170 20.38 -16.56 9.17
C GLU A 170 20.58 -17.32 7.84
N LEU A 171 20.29 -16.70 6.69
CA LEU A 171 20.55 -17.30 5.37
C LEU A 171 22.05 -17.63 5.18
N ILE A 172 22.93 -16.69 5.53
CA ILE A 172 24.39 -16.85 5.42
C ILE A 172 24.88 -17.96 6.35
N GLU A 173 24.44 -17.97 7.61
CA GLU A 173 24.77 -19.02 8.59
C GLU A 173 24.33 -20.41 8.11
N ARG A 174 23.07 -20.55 7.66
CA ARG A 174 22.50 -21.84 7.23
C ARG A 174 23.04 -22.38 5.90
N THR A 175 23.71 -21.56 5.10
CA THR A 175 24.26 -21.95 3.79
C THR A 175 25.79 -22.04 3.76
N GLY A 176 26.46 -21.82 4.89
CA GLY A 176 27.92 -21.87 4.98
C GLY A 176 28.61 -20.65 4.34
N GLY A 177 28.01 -19.46 4.45
CA GLY A 177 28.59 -18.19 4.02
C GLY A 177 27.96 -17.56 2.76
N SER A 178 26.89 -18.13 2.20
CA SER A 178 26.29 -17.65 0.95
C SER A 178 25.09 -16.73 1.16
N SER A 179 25.06 -15.58 0.50
CA SER A 179 23.87 -14.71 0.40
C SER A 179 23.11 -14.88 -0.93
N GLN A 180 23.41 -15.94 -1.70
CA GLN A 180 22.70 -16.24 -2.94
C GLN A 180 21.29 -16.74 -2.66
N VAL A 181 20.33 -16.32 -3.46
CA VAL A 181 18.92 -16.75 -3.44
C VAL A 181 18.46 -17.17 -4.85
N PRO A 182 17.47 -18.06 -4.99
CA PRO A 182 16.71 -18.74 -3.94
C PRO A 182 17.53 -19.83 -3.23
N GLN A 183 17.23 -20.09 -1.95
CA GLN A 183 17.72 -21.27 -1.22
C GLN A 183 16.54 -21.98 -0.58
N ILE A 184 16.30 -23.21 -1.02
CA ILE A 184 15.18 -24.05 -0.62
C ILE A 184 15.63 -24.93 0.55
N PHE A 185 14.75 -25.07 1.54
CA PHE A 185 14.90 -25.93 2.70
C PHE A 185 13.69 -26.86 2.81
N PHE A 186 13.95 -28.11 3.17
CA PHE A 186 12.93 -29.08 3.55
C PHE A 186 13.15 -29.41 5.03
N ASN A 187 12.25 -28.93 5.89
CA ASN A 187 12.49 -28.80 7.33
C ASN A 187 13.78 -28.00 7.61
N ASP A 188 14.69 -28.57 8.39
CA ASP A 188 16.02 -28.06 8.75
C ASP A 188 17.07 -28.16 7.63
N LYS A 189 16.84 -29.01 6.63
CA LYS A 189 17.88 -29.38 5.65
C LYS A 189 17.86 -28.49 4.42
N LEU A 190 19.01 -27.91 4.09
CA LEU A 190 19.25 -27.22 2.83
C LEU A 190 19.11 -28.20 1.65
N PHE A 191 18.23 -27.87 0.72
CA PHE A 191 18.07 -28.53 -0.57
C PHE A 191 18.87 -27.83 -1.68
N GLY A 192 19.07 -26.51 -1.55
CA GLY A 192 19.82 -25.67 -2.49
C GLY A 192 18.92 -24.78 -3.34
N GLY A 193 19.50 -24.14 -4.36
CA GLY A 193 18.79 -23.18 -5.21
C GLY A 193 18.12 -23.77 -6.46
N LEU A 194 17.78 -22.88 -7.41
CA LEU A 194 17.06 -23.23 -8.64
C LEU A 194 17.77 -24.29 -9.49
N VAL A 195 19.11 -24.32 -9.49
CA VAL A 195 19.89 -25.33 -10.21
C VAL A 195 19.64 -26.73 -9.65
N ALA A 196 19.71 -26.91 -8.33
CA ALA A 196 19.41 -28.19 -7.67
C ALA A 196 17.97 -28.65 -7.93
N LEU A 197 17.02 -27.71 -7.89
CA LEU A 197 15.62 -27.96 -8.21
C LEU A 197 15.41 -28.45 -9.65
N ASN A 198 16.04 -27.78 -10.63
CA ASN A 198 15.96 -28.18 -12.03
C ASN A 198 16.62 -29.54 -12.28
N SER A 199 17.78 -29.82 -11.68
CA SER A 199 18.46 -31.12 -11.81
C SER A 199 17.59 -32.28 -11.32
N LEU A 200 16.99 -32.16 -10.14
CA LEU A 200 16.13 -33.20 -9.57
C LEU A 200 14.75 -33.30 -10.24
N ARG A 201 14.24 -32.21 -10.83
CA ARG A 201 13.05 -32.25 -11.69
C ARG A 201 13.34 -33.02 -12.97
N ASN A 202 14.47 -32.72 -13.62
CA ASN A 202 14.84 -33.33 -14.91
C ASN A 202 15.22 -34.82 -14.77
N SER A 203 15.71 -35.26 -13.61
CA SER A 203 15.96 -36.69 -13.34
C SER A 203 14.73 -37.47 -12.84
N GLY A 204 13.58 -36.81 -12.66
CA GLY A 204 12.38 -37.42 -12.05
C GLY A 204 12.48 -37.69 -10.54
N GLY A 205 13.65 -37.46 -9.92
CA GLY A 205 13.90 -37.75 -8.50
C GLY A 205 13.24 -36.80 -7.51
N PHE A 206 12.70 -35.66 -7.96
CA PHE A 206 12.13 -34.63 -7.08
C PHE A 206 11.06 -35.16 -6.11
N ASP A 207 10.03 -35.86 -6.62
CA ASP A 207 8.91 -36.30 -5.78
C ASP A 207 9.33 -37.38 -4.76
N HIS A 208 10.34 -38.21 -5.09
CA HIS A 208 10.94 -39.15 -4.13
C HIS A 208 11.73 -38.42 -3.04
N ARG A 209 12.59 -37.45 -3.42
CA ARG A 209 13.37 -36.65 -2.47
C ARG A 209 12.49 -35.80 -1.55
N LEU A 210 11.37 -35.31 -2.07
CA LEU A 210 10.36 -34.58 -1.30
C LEU A 210 9.75 -35.46 -0.20
N ARG A 211 9.36 -36.71 -0.53
CA ARG A 211 8.86 -37.69 0.45
C ARG A 211 9.92 -38.02 1.51
N GLU A 212 11.15 -38.32 1.07
CA GLU A 212 12.28 -38.64 1.97
C GLU A 212 12.52 -37.53 3.01
N MET A 213 12.57 -36.27 2.57
CA MET A 213 12.93 -35.14 3.44
C MET A 213 11.76 -34.60 4.27
N LEU A 214 10.51 -34.73 3.81
CA LEU A 214 9.31 -34.21 4.49
C LEU A 214 8.43 -35.28 5.15
N GLY A 215 8.82 -36.56 5.12
CA GLY A 215 8.15 -37.62 5.88
C GLY A 215 8.28 -37.48 7.40
N ARG A 216 9.31 -36.74 7.87
CA ARG A 216 9.50 -36.38 9.28
C ARG A 216 8.78 -35.07 9.63
N LYS A 217 8.32 -34.96 10.88
CA LYS A 217 7.76 -33.71 11.44
C LYS A 217 8.84 -32.63 11.44
N CYS A 218 8.47 -31.40 11.13
CA CYS A 218 9.37 -30.25 11.13
C CYS A 218 10.04 -30.03 12.50
N SER A 219 11.38 -29.90 12.52
CA SER A 219 12.15 -29.54 13.72
C SER A 219 11.97 -28.06 14.08
N SER A 220 12.33 -27.69 15.31
CA SER A 220 12.56 -26.30 15.72
C SER A 220 13.65 -25.62 14.89
N ASP A 221 14.60 -26.39 14.39
CA ASP A 221 15.80 -25.89 13.70
C ASP A 221 15.53 -25.52 12.24
N ALA A 222 14.33 -25.82 11.71
CA ALA A 222 13.90 -25.36 10.40
C ALA A 222 13.86 -23.82 10.32
N PRO A 223 14.07 -23.20 9.14
CA PRO A 223 13.85 -21.77 8.98
C PRO A 223 12.47 -21.37 9.49
N ALA A 224 12.44 -20.45 10.46
CA ALA A 224 11.20 -20.00 11.05
C ALA A 224 10.34 -19.31 9.98
N ALA A 225 9.03 -19.53 10.06
CA ALA A 225 8.10 -18.76 9.24
C ALA A 225 8.10 -17.32 9.77
N PRO A 226 8.13 -16.28 8.90
CA PRO A 226 8.15 -14.91 9.38
C PRO A 226 6.93 -14.60 10.24
N VAL A 227 7.14 -13.98 11.40
CA VAL A 227 6.11 -13.73 12.41
C VAL A 227 5.88 -12.22 12.60
N TYR A 228 4.62 -11.82 12.62
CA TYR A 228 4.18 -10.46 12.86
C TYR A 228 4.82 -9.85 14.13
N GLY A 229 5.55 -8.75 13.99
CA GLY A 229 6.06 -7.97 15.12
C GLY A 229 7.23 -8.59 15.90
N PHE A 230 7.67 -9.81 15.56
CA PHE A 230 8.79 -10.49 16.24
C PHE A 230 10.07 -10.52 15.41
N ASP A 231 9.98 -10.67 14.08
CA ASP A 231 11.11 -10.40 13.15
C ASP A 231 11.26 -8.87 12.89
N ASP A 232 11.11 -8.08 13.95
CA ASP A 232 11.13 -6.60 13.95
C ASP A 232 12.24 -6.06 14.87
N GLN A 233 13.32 -6.82 15.09
CA GLN A 233 14.54 -6.29 15.72
C GLN A 233 15.34 -5.50 14.68
N ASP A 234 14.70 -4.45 14.13
CA ASP A 234 15.29 -3.37 13.33
C ASP A 234 16.23 -2.54 14.26
N GLN A 235 17.23 -3.22 14.83
CA GLN A 235 18.46 -2.68 15.41
C GLN A 235 19.29 -2.12 14.25
N GLU A 236 18.73 -1.14 13.52
CA GLU A 236 19.55 -0.09 12.93
C GLU A 236 20.26 0.54 14.14
N GLU A 237 21.56 0.25 14.29
CA GLU A 237 22.37 0.74 15.41
C GLU A 237 22.07 2.22 15.62
N GLU A 238 21.37 2.56 16.72
CA GLU A 238 21.02 3.94 17.04
C GLU A 238 22.31 4.67 17.43
N LYS A 239 23.06 5.09 16.40
CA LYS A 239 23.99 6.20 16.50
C LYS A 239 23.20 7.33 17.11
N LYS A 240 23.54 7.70 18.35
CA LYS A 240 22.92 8.82 19.06
C LYS A 240 22.96 10.03 18.16
N ASP A 241 21.81 10.38 17.61
CA ASP A 241 21.67 11.49 16.70
C ASP A 241 21.55 12.76 17.53
N GLU A 242 22.65 13.54 17.56
CA GLU A 242 22.71 14.83 18.26
C GLU A 242 21.55 15.77 17.82
N MET A 243 21.02 15.59 16.61
CA MET A 243 19.89 16.37 16.12
C MET A 243 18.57 16.03 16.81
N VAL A 244 18.38 14.79 17.28
CA VAL A 244 17.17 14.36 18.01
C VAL A 244 17.03 15.12 19.33
N ASP A 245 18.13 15.23 20.08
CA ASP A 245 18.14 15.95 21.36
C ASP A 245 17.89 17.45 21.16
N ILE A 246 18.53 18.06 20.15
CA ILE A 246 18.27 19.46 19.76
C ILE A 246 16.80 19.66 19.39
N ILE A 247 16.22 18.79 18.56
CA ILE A 247 14.84 18.94 18.07
C ILE A 247 13.81 18.73 19.18
N ARG A 248 14.01 17.75 20.06
CA ARG A 248 13.16 17.55 21.24
C ARG A 248 13.21 18.74 22.18
N PHE A 249 14.41 19.28 22.43
CA PHE A 249 14.56 20.49 23.24
C PHE A 249 13.86 21.70 22.61
N LEU A 250 14.04 21.94 21.31
CA LEU A 250 13.40 23.05 20.59
C LEU A 250 11.88 22.97 20.66
N ARG A 251 11.27 21.80 20.45
CA ARG A 251 9.81 21.62 20.60
C ARG A 251 9.30 21.95 22.01
N GLN A 252 10.10 21.72 23.04
CA GLN A 252 9.72 21.99 24.44
C GLN A 252 9.94 23.45 24.87
N ARG A 253 10.86 24.18 24.23
CA ARG A 253 11.29 25.51 24.67
C ARG A 253 10.90 26.67 23.76
N LEU A 254 10.60 26.42 22.48
CA LEU A 254 10.18 27.49 21.58
C LEU A 254 8.76 27.99 21.89
N PRO A 255 8.51 29.31 21.84
CA PRO A 255 7.16 29.87 21.98
C PRO A 255 6.36 29.69 20.69
N ILE A 256 5.90 28.46 20.45
CA ILE A 256 5.04 28.09 19.32
C ILE A 256 3.64 28.66 19.55
N GLN A 257 3.27 29.69 18.78
CA GLN A 257 2.00 30.41 18.96
C GLN A 257 1.45 30.98 17.65
N ASP A 258 0.17 31.31 17.64
CA ASP A 258 -0.48 32.00 16.51
C ASP A 258 -0.08 33.49 16.52
N ARG A 259 0.35 34.02 15.37
CA ARG A 259 0.84 35.40 15.21
C ARG A 259 0.19 36.10 14.02
N LEU A 260 -0.17 37.37 14.18
CA LEU A 260 -0.74 38.19 13.10
C LEU A 260 0.38 38.85 12.28
N MET A 261 0.44 38.60 10.98
CA MET A 261 1.41 39.24 10.07
C MET A 261 0.75 39.64 8.75
N LYS A 262 0.94 40.90 8.31
CA LYS A 262 0.38 41.44 7.05
C LYS A 262 -1.12 41.10 6.86
N MET A 263 -1.92 41.35 7.90
CA MET A 263 -3.37 41.03 7.97
C MET A 263 -3.76 39.54 7.84
N LYS A 264 -2.81 38.60 7.99
CA LYS A 264 -3.06 37.14 8.00
C LYS A 264 -2.62 36.53 9.31
N ILE A 265 -3.41 35.61 9.86
CA ILE A 265 -3.02 34.84 11.05
C ILE A 265 -2.14 33.67 10.59
N VAL A 266 -0.90 33.66 11.08
CA VAL A 266 0.05 32.56 10.95
C VAL A 266 -0.10 31.69 12.19
N LYS A 267 -0.51 30.43 12.01
CA LYS A 267 -0.72 29.52 13.15
C LYS A 267 0.56 28.81 13.59
N ASN A 268 0.65 28.41 14.85
CA ASN A 268 1.71 27.50 15.36
C ASN A 268 3.14 27.85 14.91
N CYS A 269 3.56 29.12 15.04
CA CYS A 269 4.86 29.59 14.55
C CYS A 269 5.74 30.26 15.63
N PHE A 270 7.05 30.28 15.37
CA PHE A 270 8.10 30.93 16.16
C PHE A 270 8.98 31.81 15.24
N SER A 271 9.71 32.78 15.79
CA SER A 271 10.64 33.60 15.00
C SER A 271 12.03 32.96 14.90
N GLY A 272 12.77 33.32 13.85
CA GLY A 272 14.18 32.93 13.71
C GLY A 272 15.04 33.39 14.89
N SER A 273 14.78 34.61 15.39
CA SER A 273 15.47 35.16 16.57
C SER A 273 15.23 34.38 17.85
N GLU A 274 13.99 34.01 18.17
CA GLU A 274 13.65 33.19 19.34
C GLU A 274 14.38 31.84 19.29
N MET A 275 14.43 31.21 18.12
CA MET A 275 15.15 29.96 17.92
C MET A 275 16.67 30.10 18.08
N VAL A 276 17.25 31.20 17.62
CA VAL A 276 18.68 31.48 17.80
C VAL A 276 19.03 31.67 19.28
N GLU A 277 18.24 32.44 20.05
CA GLU A 277 18.47 32.60 21.50
C GLU A 277 18.37 31.26 22.25
N VAL A 278 17.34 30.46 21.95
CA VAL A 278 17.14 29.14 22.58
C VAL A 278 18.28 28.17 22.26
N LEU A 279 18.83 28.21 21.04
CA LEU A 279 20.00 27.41 20.65
C LEU A 279 21.30 27.88 21.33
N ILE A 280 21.51 29.20 21.47
CA ILE A 280 22.66 29.78 22.18
C ILE A 280 22.66 29.29 23.63
N GLN A 281 21.52 29.37 24.31
CA GLN A 281 21.37 28.99 25.72
C GLN A 281 21.56 27.48 25.97
N HIS A 282 21.13 26.62 25.04
CA HIS A 282 21.21 25.17 25.20
C HIS A 282 22.58 24.57 24.87
N LEU A 283 23.22 25.09 23.82
CA LEU A 283 24.45 24.53 23.26
C LEU A 283 25.70 25.32 23.64
N ASP A 284 25.56 26.32 24.52
CA ASP A 284 26.57 27.30 24.94
C ASP A 284 27.43 27.78 23.75
N CYS A 285 26.74 28.29 22.71
CA CYS A 285 27.35 28.50 21.41
C CYS A 285 27.16 29.92 20.87
N GLY A 286 28.16 30.41 20.14
CA GLY A 286 28.08 31.73 19.50
C GLY A 286 26.99 31.79 18.42
N ARG A 287 26.33 32.95 18.29
CA ARG A 287 25.21 33.23 17.37
C ARG A 287 25.38 32.67 15.94
N LYS A 288 26.58 32.75 15.38
CA LYS A 288 26.90 32.19 14.04
C LYS A 288 26.68 30.67 13.96
N LYS A 289 27.02 29.91 15.01
CA LYS A 289 26.83 28.45 15.08
C LYS A 289 25.36 28.09 15.25
N ALA A 290 24.60 28.85 16.06
CA ALA A 290 23.15 28.69 16.19
C ALA A 290 22.42 28.90 14.84
N ILE A 291 22.81 29.93 14.07
CA ILE A 291 22.26 30.17 12.72
C ILE A 291 22.57 29.00 11.77
N GLU A 292 23.78 28.45 11.79
CA GLU A 292 24.13 27.30 10.94
C GLU A 292 23.32 26.06 11.31
N ILE A 293 23.08 25.80 12.60
CA ILE A 293 22.19 24.72 13.06
C ILE A 293 20.75 24.95 12.54
N GLY A 294 20.23 26.18 12.63
CA GLY A 294 18.93 26.52 12.05
C GLY A 294 18.86 26.29 10.53
N LYS A 295 19.93 26.62 9.80
CA LYS A 295 20.05 26.32 8.36
C LYS A 295 20.06 24.82 8.07
N GLN A 296 20.79 24.03 8.86
CA GLN A 296 20.78 22.56 8.72
C GLN A 296 19.41 21.96 9.02
N LEU A 297 18.72 22.44 10.06
CA LEU A 297 17.37 22.01 10.41
C LEU A 297 16.34 22.31 9.31
N SER A 298 16.46 23.48 8.66
CA SER A 298 15.63 23.80 7.50
C SER A 298 15.97 22.94 6.27
N LYS A 299 17.26 22.73 5.98
CA LYS A 299 17.72 21.85 4.88
C LYS A 299 17.32 20.38 5.08
N LYS A 300 17.21 19.90 6.32
CA LYS A 300 16.72 18.56 6.70
C LYS A 300 15.20 18.51 6.91
N HIS A 301 14.46 19.54 6.47
CA HIS A 301 13.00 19.64 6.51
C HIS A 301 12.37 19.44 7.91
N PHE A 302 13.10 19.71 9.00
CA PHE A 302 12.51 19.78 10.34
C PHE A 302 11.66 21.04 10.49
N ILE A 303 12.15 22.16 9.95
CA ILE A 303 11.50 23.47 10.01
C ILE A 303 11.34 24.10 8.61
N HIS A 304 10.24 24.81 8.41
CA HIS A 304 9.88 25.46 7.15
C HIS A 304 9.61 26.96 7.41
N HIS A 305 10.03 27.81 6.47
CA HIS A 305 9.69 29.23 6.49
C HIS A 305 8.25 29.42 6.01
N VAL A 306 7.43 30.12 6.80
CA VAL A 306 5.97 30.26 6.61
C VAL A 306 5.59 30.81 5.24
N PHE A 307 6.42 31.68 4.67
CA PHE A 307 6.15 32.36 3.39
C PHE A 307 6.99 31.80 2.23
N GLY A 308 7.70 30.68 2.44
CA GLY A 308 8.47 29.98 1.41
C GLY A 308 9.79 30.63 0.99
N GLU A 309 10.04 31.88 1.37
CA GLU A 309 11.28 32.61 1.05
C GLU A 309 12.48 32.09 1.87
N ASN A 310 13.64 31.95 1.18
CA ASN A 310 15.01 31.80 1.70
C ASN A 310 15.41 30.57 2.57
N GLU A 311 16.73 30.51 2.87
CA GLU A 311 17.32 29.70 3.94
C GLU A 311 16.88 30.22 5.32
N PHE A 312 17.25 29.51 6.40
CA PHE A 312 17.06 30.04 7.76
C PHE A 312 17.89 31.32 7.98
N GLU A 313 17.23 32.34 8.52
CA GLU A 313 17.74 33.67 8.81
C GLU A 313 17.34 34.08 10.25
N ASP A 314 18.27 34.72 10.96
CA ASP A 314 18.01 35.29 12.28
C ASP A 314 17.23 36.61 12.15
N GLY A 315 16.16 36.76 12.92
CA GLY A 315 15.28 37.93 12.90
C GLY A 315 13.79 37.59 12.98
N ASN A 316 12.95 38.52 12.52
CA ASN A 316 11.48 38.43 12.58
C ASN A 316 10.84 37.61 11.45
N ASN A 317 11.61 36.76 10.77
CA ASN A 317 11.08 35.75 9.86
C ASN A 317 10.42 34.63 10.67
N PHE A 318 9.26 34.14 10.22
CA PHE A 318 8.48 33.13 10.95
C PHE A 318 8.66 31.74 10.36
N TYR A 319 8.91 30.78 11.25
CA TYR A 319 9.11 29.37 10.92
C TYR A 319 8.10 28.50 11.66
N ARG A 320 7.91 27.28 11.15
CA ARG A 320 7.13 26.21 11.78
C ARG A 320 7.87 24.89 11.70
N PHE A 321 7.57 23.97 12.62
CA PHE A 321 7.92 22.56 12.43
C PHE A 321 7.06 21.94 11.33
N LEU A 322 7.58 20.93 10.64
CA LEU A 322 6.86 20.23 9.56
C LEU A 322 5.48 19.71 10.02
N GLU A 323 5.38 19.13 11.22
CA GLU A 323 4.11 18.68 11.82
C GLU A 323 3.08 19.80 12.09
N HIS A 324 3.49 21.07 12.05
CA HIS A 324 2.63 22.26 12.21
C HIS A 324 2.29 22.97 10.88
N GLU A 325 2.69 22.40 9.75
CA GLU A 325 2.30 22.90 8.43
C GLU A 325 0.82 22.69 8.13
N THR A 326 0.24 23.64 7.38
CA THR A 326 -1.16 23.56 7.00
C THR A 326 -1.41 22.38 6.05
N ASN A 327 -2.43 21.58 6.35
CA ASN A 327 -2.87 20.40 5.57
C ASN A 327 -1.97 19.14 5.69
N ILE A 328 -0.96 19.14 6.57
CA ILE A 328 -0.15 17.94 6.81
C ILE A 328 -0.91 16.84 7.58
N GLN A 329 -1.84 17.22 8.46
CA GLN A 329 -2.72 16.28 9.15
C GLN A 329 -3.67 15.48 8.23
N SER A 330 -3.92 15.95 7.00
CA SER A 330 -4.70 15.21 5.99
C SER A 330 -3.87 14.28 5.10
N CYS A 331 -2.54 14.22 5.27
CA CYS A 331 -1.67 13.36 4.47
C CYS A 331 -1.64 11.92 5.02
N TYR A 332 -1.81 10.93 4.15
CA TYR A 332 -2.03 9.52 4.51
C TYR A 332 -0.77 8.77 5.01
N ASN A 333 0.42 9.37 4.90
CA ASN A 333 1.63 8.86 5.54
C ASN A 333 1.95 9.55 6.88
N PHE A 334 1.25 10.62 7.24
CA PHE A 334 1.44 11.30 8.51
C PHE A 334 0.62 10.63 9.63
N ARG A 335 1.25 10.34 10.77
CA ARG A 335 0.63 9.68 11.93
C ARG A 335 0.67 10.51 13.22
N GLY A 336 0.67 11.83 13.10
CA GLY A 336 0.66 12.77 14.24
C GLY A 336 2.03 13.31 14.65
N SER A 337 3.12 12.65 14.25
CA SER A 337 4.50 13.13 14.43
C SER A 337 5.37 12.82 13.21
N THR A 338 6.50 13.50 13.10
CA THR A 338 7.60 13.10 12.20
C THR A 338 8.61 12.22 12.93
N ASN A 339 9.34 11.37 12.21
CA ASN A 339 10.57 10.78 12.73
C ASN A 339 11.54 11.93 13.13
N ASP A 340 12.19 11.82 14.28
CA ASP A 340 13.15 12.83 14.78
C ASP A 340 14.58 12.59 14.26
N ASN A 341 14.91 11.35 13.89
CA ASN A 341 16.25 10.96 13.45
C ASN A 341 16.62 11.63 12.11
N GLU A 342 17.90 11.69 11.76
CA GLU A 342 18.35 12.26 10.49
C GLU A 342 17.63 11.65 9.26
N PRO A 343 17.29 12.44 8.23
CA PRO A 343 16.68 11.91 7.02
C PRO A 343 17.56 10.85 6.37
N LYS A 344 17.02 9.62 6.26
CA LYS A 344 17.68 8.52 5.54
C LYS A 344 17.91 8.91 4.08
N ALA A 345 18.96 8.36 3.47
CA ALA A 345 19.30 8.66 2.07
C ALA A 345 18.15 8.28 1.13
N ALA A 346 17.73 9.23 0.28
CA ALA A 346 16.56 9.09 -0.58
C ALA A 346 16.64 7.88 -1.54
N VAL A 347 17.84 7.56 -2.03
CA VAL A 347 18.10 6.37 -2.86
C VAL A 347 17.75 5.08 -2.11
N LEU A 348 18.20 4.94 -0.86
CA LEU A 348 17.99 3.73 -0.05
C LEU A 348 16.51 3.57 0.33
N VAL A 349 15.82 4.66 0.68
CA VAL A 349 14.37 4.64 0.97
C VAL A 349 13.57 4.30 -0.29
N GLY A 350 13.94 4.87 -1.44
CA GLY A 350 13.33 4.54 -2.74
C GLY A 350 13.52 3.07 -3.14
N GLN A 351 14.72 2.53 -2.95
CA GLN A 351 15.01 1.10 -3.20
C GLN A 351 14.26 0.18 -2.23
N ARG A 352 14.21 0.50 -0.92
CA ARG A 352 13.45 -0.27 0.08
C ARG A 352 11.95 -0.24 -0.23
N LEU A 353 11.40 0.89 -0.67
CA LEU A 353 10.02 1.02 -1.13
C LEU A 353 9.76 0.12 -2.33
N ALA A 354 10.60 0.19 -3.37
CA ALA A 354 10.47 -0.62 -4.58
C ALA A 354 10.51 -2.13 -4.28
N LYS A 355 11.40 -2.57 -3.39
CA LYS A 355 11.56 -3.96 -2.98
C LYS A 355 10.34 -4.48 -2.20
N ILE A 356 9.94 -3.80 -1.12
CA ILE A 356 8.77 -4.19 -0.32
C ILE A 356 7.51 -4.25 -1.19
N MET A 357 7.29 -3.25 -2.06
CA MET A 357 6.13 -3.24 -2.93
C MET A 357 6.19 -4.29 -4.05
N SER A 358 7.39 -4.71 -4.49
CA SER A 358 7.55 -5.85 -5.40
C SER A 358 7.20 -7.17 -4.70
N ALA A 359 7.64 -7.37 -3.45
CA ALA A 359 7.27 -8.54 -2.65
C ALA A 359 5.74 -8.65 -2.46
N ILE A 360 5.05 -7.52 -2.25
CA ILE A 360 3.58 -7.44 -2.21
C ILE A 360 2.97 -7.97 -3.53
N LEU A 361 3.43 -7.50 -4.69
CA LEU A 361 2.89 -7.98 -5.96
C LEU A 361 3.18 -9.46 -6.22
N GLU A 362 4.37 -9.94 -5.86
CA GLU A 362 4.75 -11.35 -6.04
C GLU A 362 3.91 -12.31 -5.18
N SER A 363 3.48 -11.85 -4.01
CA SER A 363 2.64 -12.60 -3.07
C SER A 363 1.13 -12.49 -3.38
N TYR A 364 0.63 -11.30 -3.73
CA TYR A 364 -0.80 -10.98 -3.75
C TYR A 364 -1.36 -10.54 -5.11
N ALA A 365 -0.55 -10.51 -6.18
CA ALA A 365 -1.05 -10.32 -7.54
C ALA A 365 -1.08 -11.64 -8.34
N SER A 366 -1.87 -11.65 -9.41
CA SER A 366 -1.84 -12.74 -10.40
C SER A 366 -0.45 -12.84 -11.05
N ASN A 367 -0.12 -14.01 -11.62
CA ASN A 367 1.20 -14.24 -12.24
C ASN A 367 1.51 -13.23 -13.38
N ASP A 368 0.48 -12.72 -14.05
CA ASP A 368 0.56 -11.71 -15.10
C ASP A 368 0.38 -10.26 -14.58
N ARG A 369 0.26 -10.07 -13.25
CA ARG A 369 0.08 -8.78 -12.56
C ARG A 369 -1.12 -7.95 -13.05
N SER A 370 -2.14 -8.59 -13.60
CA SER A 370 -3.40 -7.94 -14.00
C SER A 370 -4.38 -7.82 -12.84
N GLN A 371 -4.52 -8.85 -11.99
CA GLN A 371 -5.36 -8.82 -10.79
C GLN A 371 -4.53 -8.69 -9.51
N VAL A 372 -5.06 -7.99 -8.51
CA VAL A 372 -4.39 -7.66 -7.24
C VAL A 372 -5.37 -7.85 -6.07
N ASP A 373 -5.08 -8.77 -5.15
CA ASP A 373 -5.89 -8.99 -3.95
C ASP A 373 -5.58 -7.94 -2.86
N TYR A 374 -6.17 -6.76 -3.02
CA TYR A 374 -6.08 -5.67 -2.03
C TYR A 374 -6.56 -6.09 -0.62
N GLY A 375 -7.47 -7.07 -0.51
CA GLY A 375 -8.00 -7.55 0.77
C GLY A 375 -7.01 -8.40 1.57
N SER A 376 -6.15 -9.15 0.87
CA SER A 376 -5.02 -9.85 1.49
C SER A 376 -3.84 -8.91 1.76
N ILE A 377 -3.53 -7.98 0.85
CA ILE A 377 -2.48 -6.96 1.06
C ILE A 377 -2.75 -6.14 2.34
N THR A 378 -4.00 -5.77 2.61
CA THR A 378 -4.38 -4.99 3.81
C THR A 378 -3.97 -5.67 5.13
N ARG A 379 -3.85 -7.01 5.14
CA ARG A 379 -3.52 -7.83 6.32
C ARG A 379 -2.07 -8.33 6.29
N SER A 380 -1.23 -7.78 5.42
CA SER A 380 0.13 -8.27 5.14
C SER A 380 1.22 -7.49 5.87
N GLU A 381 2.28 -8.19 6.23
CA GLU A 381 3.45 -7.60 6.88
C GLU A 381 4.24 -6.68 5.97
N GLU A 382 4.37 -7.07 4.70
CA GLU A 382 5.00 -6.25 3.67
C GLU A 382 4.28 -4.90 3.58
N PHE A 383 2.94 -4.90 3.62
CA PHE A 383 2.17 -3.67 3.57
C PHE A 383 2.33 -2.82 4.84
N ARG A 384 2.30 -3.43 6.04
CA ARG A 384 2.60 -2.69 7.28
C ARG A 384 3.99 -2.05 7.24
N ARG A 385 5.02 -2.81 6.84
CA ARG A 385 6.39 -2.31 6.69
C ARG A 385 6.47 -1.17 5.67
N TYR A 386 5.71 -1.24 4.57
CA TYR A 386 5.57 -0.14 3.61
C TYR A 386 4.97 1.12 4.26
N VAL A 387 3.87 1.03 5.03
CA VAL A 387 3.26 2.23 5.63
C VAL A 387 4.14 2.80 6.76
N ASN A 388 4.97 1.99 7.42
CA ASN A 388 6.00 2.49 8.34
C ASN A 388 7.11 3.23 7.56
N LEU A 389 7.64 2.64 6.49
CA LEU A 389 8.63 3.27 5.60
C LEU A 389 8.12 4.57 4.97
N ALA A 390 6.81 4.69 4.71
CA ALA A 390 6.20 5.90 4.17
C ALA A 390 6.36 7.13 5.09
N GLN A 391 6.71 6.96 6.37
CA GLN A 391 7.05 8.06 7.28
C GLN A 391 8.48 8.58 7.06
N ASP A 392 9.44 7.70 6.74
CA ASP A 392 10.82 8.12 6.39
C ASP A 392 10.85 8.95 5.10
N VAL A 393 9.79 8.86 4.27
CA VAL A 393 9.60 9.68 3.06
C VAL A 393 9.38 11.18 3.37
N HIS A 394 8.92 11.53 4.59
CA HIS A 394 8.54 12.90 4.96
C HIS A 394 9.63 13.95 4.73
N ARG A 395 10.91 13.62 4.99
CA ARG A 395 12.02 14.61 5.03
C ARG A 395 13.18 14.29 4.08
N LEU A 396 12.95 13.42 3.09
CA LEU A 396 13.98 13.04 2.10
C LEU A 396 14.50 14.22 1.29
N ASN A 397 15.82 14.33 1.16
CA ASN A 397 16.43 15.22 0.18
C ASN A 397 16.40 14.59 -1.22
N LEU A 398 15.41 14.97 -2.02
CA LEU A 398 15.21 14.48 -3.39
C LEU A 398 16.11 15.15 -4.45
N HIS A 399 16.83 16.21 -4.10
CA HIS A 399 17.70 16.93 -5.03
C HIS A 399 19.00 16.18 -5.32
N VAL A 400 19.40 15.26 -4.43
CA VAL A 400 20.59 14.40 -4.58
C VAL A 400 20.34 13.24 -5.56
N LEU A 401 19.09 12.92 -5.88
CA LEU A 401 18.73 11.84 -6.80
C LEU A 401 19.12 12.19 -8.25
N THR A 402 19.78 11.26 -8.92
CA THR A 402 19.98 11.28 -10.37
C THR A 402 18.64 11.24 -11.12
N ALA A 403 18.64 11.52 -12.43
CA ALA A 403 17.44 11.53 -13.24
C ALA A 403 16.68 10.18 -13.19
N ASP A 404 17.39 9.07 -13.31
CA ASP A 404 16.81 7.72 -13.34
C ASP A 404 16.34 7.27 -11.94
N GLU A 405 17.08 7.59 -10.88
CA GLU A 405 16.64 7.35 -9.49
C GLU A 405 15.38 8.15 -9.16
N LYS A 406 15.30 9.41 -9.60
CA LYS A 406 14.15 10.29 -9.39
C LYS A 406 12.94 9.78 -10.18
N LEU A 407 13.14 9.35 -11.42
CA LEU A 407 12.10 8.73 -12.26
C LEU A 407 11.56 7.45 -11.62
N ALA A 408 12.43 6.51 -11.23
CA ALA A 408 12.06 5.28 -10.55
C ALA A 408 11.34 5.55 -9.22
N PHE A 409 11.87 6.48 -8.40
CA PHE A 409 11.27 6.87 -7.13
C PHE A 409 9.82 7.36 -7.30
N PHE A 410 9.56 8.30 -8.22
CA PHE A 410 8.22 8.86 -8.39
C PHE A 410 7.24 7.90 -9.09
N LEU A 411 7.69 7.03 -10.00
CA LEU A 411 6.86 5.94 -10.55
C LEU A 411 6.44 4.96 -9.45
N ASN A 412 7.39 4.53 -8.63
CA ASN A 412 7.16 3.61 -7.51
C ASN A 412 6.26 4.24 -6.45
N LEU A 413 6.51 5.49 -6.09
CA LEU A 413 5.70 6.21 -5.12
C LEU A 413 4.25 6.39 -5.61
N HIS A 414 4.03 6.74 -6.89
CA HIS A 414 2.68 6.81 -7.46
C HIS A 414 1.96 5.46 -7.37
N ASN A 415 2.57 4.38 -7.84
CA ASN A 415 1.92 3.06 -7.84
C ASN A 415 1.66 2.54 -6.41
N ALA A 416 2.56 2.79 -5.47
CA ALA A 416 2.38 2.44 -4.07
C ALA A 416 1.28 3.29 -3.39
N MET A 417 1.22 4.60 -3.68
CA MET A 417 0.14 5.48 -3.22
C MET A 417 -1.22 5.05 -3.77
N VAL A 418 -1.32 4.62 -5.03
CA VAL A 418 -2.56 4.08 -5.61
C VAL A 418 -3.03 2.83 -4.87
N ILE A 419 -2.13 1.88 -4.58
CA ILE A 419 -2.45 0.68 -3.78
C ILE A 419 -2.92 1.08 -2.37
N HIS A 420 -2.22 1.99 -1.69
CA HIS A 420 -2.61 2.44 -0.35
C HIS A 420 -3.95 3.19 -0.38
N ALA A 421 -4.21 4.03 -1.38
CA ALA A 421 -5.47 4.74 -1.55
C ALA A 421 -6.64 3.78 -1.77
N ILE A 422 -6.47 2.74 -2.59
CA ILE A 422 -7.49 1.68 -2.79
C ILE A 422 -7.77 0.96 -1.47
N ILE A 423 -6.74 0.63 -0.69
CA ILE A 423 -6.89 -0.06 0.61
C ILE A 423 -7.58 0.83 1.66
N ARG A 424 -7.37 2.16 1.64
CA ARG A 424 -7.90 3.09 2.66
C ARG A 424 -9.24 3.73 2.32
N ILE A 425 -9.48 4.04 1.05
CA ILE A 425 -10.65 4.77 0.56
C ILE A 425 -11.60 3.83 -0.19
N GLY A 426 -11.08 2.76 -0.80
CA GLY A 426 -11.80 1.94 -1.78
C GLY A 426 -11.61 2.43 -3.22
N HIS A 427 -12.28 1.76 -4.16
CA HIS A 427 -12.22 2.12 -5.58
C HIS A 427 -13.21 3.25 -5.92
N PRO A 428 -12.79 4.29 -6.66
CA PRO A 428 -13.65 5.43 -6.98
C PRO A 428 -14.59 5.14 -8.17
N GLU A 429 -15.88 4.99 -7.88
CA GLU A 429 -16.91 4.66 -8.87
C GLU A 429 -17.19 5.80 -9.86
N GLY A 430 -17.44 7.03 -9.38
CA GLY A 430 -17.81 8.18 -10.23
C GLY A 430 -16.63 9.01 -10.75
N VAL A 431 -16.88 9.84 -11.77
CA VAL A 431 -15.86 10.76 -12.33
C VAL A 431 -15.39 11.79 -11.30
N MET A 432 -16.31 12.30 -10.47
CA MET A 432 -15.97 13.23 -9.39
C MET A 432 -15.21 12.53 -8.27
N ASP A 433 -15.60 11.32 -7.88
CA ASP A 433 -14.90 10.53 -6.86
C ASP A 433 -13.48 10.19 -7.31
N ARG A 434 -13.26 9.89 -8.60
CA ARG A 434 -11.92 9.70 -9.18
C ARG A 434 -11.08 10.96 -9.09
N LYS A 435 -11.67 12.14 -9.37
CA LYS A 435 -10.97 13.42 -9.26
C LYS A 435 -10.53 13.68 -7.83
N ALA A 436 -11.44 13.49 -6.86
CA ALA A 436 -11.14 13.57 -5.43
C ALA A 436 -10.04 12.55 -5.03
N PHE A 437 -10.22 11.28 -5.37
CA PHE A 437 -9.26 10.20 -5.09
C PHE A 437 -7.82 10.53 -5.52
N PHE A 438 -7.62 11.05 -6.74
CA PHE A 438 -6.27 11.38 -7.23
C PHE A 438 -5.71 12.72 -6.71
N SER A 439 -6.55 13.65 -6.26
CA SER A 439 -6.15 14.99 -5.77
C SER A 439 -6.03 15.10 -4.24
N ASP A 440 -6.87 14.38 -3.52
CA ASP A 440 -7.06 14.51 -2.08
C ASP A 440 -6.27 13.43 -1.30
N PHE A 441 -5.97 12.29 -1.94
CA PHE A 441 -4.99 11.34 -1.40
C PHE A 441 -3.58 11.89 -1.56
N GLN A 442 -3.04 12.44 -0.47
CA GLN A 442 -1.76 13.14 -0.41
C GLN A 442 -0.78 12.49 0.55
N TYR A 443 0.51 12.51 0.19
CA TYR A 443 1.65 12.16 1.03
C TYR A 443 2.56 13.38 1.23
N ILE A 444 3.26 13.45 2.35
CA ILE A 444 4.39 14.36 2.52
C ILE A 444 5.65 13.68 1.99
N VAL A 445 6.38 14.37 1.13
CA VAL A 445 7.59 13.89 0.47
C VAL A 445 8.61 15.03 0.46
N GLY A 446 9.74 14.87 1.14
CA GLY A 446 10.78 15.91 1.21
C GLY A 446 10.26 17.29 1.64
N GLY A 447 9.44 17.32 2.70
CA GLY A 447 8.88 18.55 3.29
C GLY A 447 7.63 19.12 2.61
N TYR A 448 7.17 18.58 1.48
CA TYR A 448 5.99 19.10 0.76
C TYR A 448 4.90 18.04 0.57
N ALA A 449 3.65 18.47 0.52
CA ALA A 449 2.53 17.60 0.16
C ALA A 449 2.49 17.29 -1.34
N TYR A 450 2.24 16.03 -1.69
CA TYR A 450 2.06 15.52 -3.04
C TYR A 450 0.82 14.63 -3.09
N SER A 451 -0.16 15.01 -3.89
CA SER A 451 -1.21 14.12 -4.40
C SER A 451 -0.67 13.18 -5.49
N ILE A 452 -1.37 12.06 -5.71
CA ILE A 452 -1.12 11.16 -6.84
C ILE A 452 -1.13 11.94 -8.18
N ASN A 453 -2.06 12.90 -8.31
CA ASN A 453 -2.19 13.75 -9.49
C ASN A 453 -1.01 14.72 -9.68
N THR A 454 -0.45 15.29 -8.59
CA THR A 454 0.75 16.14 -8.64
C THR A 454 2.02 15.35 -8.94
N ILE A 455 2.14 14.08 -8.51
CA ILE A 455 3.28 13.23 -8.92
C ILE A 455 3.19 12.98 -10.43
N LYS A 456 2.04 12.51 -10.92
CA LYS A 456 1.81 12.20 -12.34
C LYS A 456 1.95 13.42 -13.24
N ASN A 457 1.18 14.47 -13.00
CA ASN A 457 1.12 15.64 -13.90
C ASN A 457 2.18 16.70 -13.58
N GLY A 458 2.49 16.87 -12.29
CA GLY A 458 3.43 17.89 -11.81
C GLY A 458 4.87 17.45 -12.04
N ILE A 459 5.27 16.30 -11.53
CA ILE A 459 6.66 15.82 -11.61
C ILE A 459 6.92 15.06 -12.91
N LEU A 460 6.27 13.92 -13.12
CA LEU A 460 6.60 12.98 -14.21
C LEU A 460 6.28 13.55 -15.61
N ARG A 461 5.23 14.37 -15.73
CA ARG A 461 4.84 15.04 -16.98
C ARG A 461 5.34 16.50 -17.10
N ASN A 462 6.37 16.91 -16.36
CA ASN A 462 6.95 18.26 -16.40
C ASN A 462 5.89 19.39 -16.32
N ASN A 463 5.20 19.44 -15.17
CA ASN A 463 4.16 20.41 -14.80
C ASN A 463 3.10 20.69 -15.89
N ARG A 464 2.75 19.66 -16.66
CA ARG A 464 1.67 19.73 -17.67
C ARG A 464 0.30 19.69 -16.99
N ARG A 465 -0.69 20.29 -17.65
CA ARG A 465 -2.09 20.19 -17.24
C ARG A 465 -2.55 18.74 -17.32
N GLY A 466 -3.29 18.27 -16.32
CA GLY A 466 -3.98 16.99 -16.37
C GLY A 466 -5.14 17.01 -17.38
N PRO A 467 -5.62 15.84 -17.83
CA PRO A 467 -6.83 15.75 -18.65
C PRO A 467 -7.99 16.48 -17.96
N TYR A 468 -8.70 17.34 -18.71
CA TYR A 468 -9.80 18.18 -18.22
C TYR A 468 -9.43 19.19 -17.10
N SER A 469 -8.13 19.41 -16.82
CA SER A 469 -7.67 20.45 -15.89
C SER A 469 -7.34 21.74 -16.62
N LEU A 470 -7.88 22.86 -16.13
CA LEU A 470 -7.56 24.21 -16.63
C LEU A 470 -6.25 24.76 -16.04
N VAL A 471 -5.81 24.24 -14.89
CA VAL A 471 -4.62 24.73 -14.16
C VAL A 471 -3.47 23.72 -14.20
N LYS A 472 -2.24 24.24 -14.11
CA LYS A 472 -1.03 23.43 -13.89
C LYS A 472 -0.99 22.94 -12.43
N PRO A 473 -0.43 21.75 -12.14
CA PRO A 473 -0.27 21.24 -10.78
C PRO A 473 0.55 22.16 -9.85
N PHE A 474 1.58 22.83 -10.37
CA PHE A 474 2.44 23.74 -9.62
C PHE A 474 2.43 25.15 -10.24
N ALA A 475 2.44 26.17 -9.38
CA ALA A 475 2.53 27.57 -9.79
C ALA A 475 3.98 27.98 -10.12
N ASN A 476 4.15 29.14 -10.76
CA ASN A 476 5.49 29.70 -11.00
C ASN A 476 6.17 29.99 -9.65
N GLY A 477 7.44 29.59 -9.50
CA GLY A 477 8.20 29.75 -8.25
C GLY A 477 8.04 28.62 -7.22
N ASP A 478 7.19 27.61 -7.48
CA ASP A 478 7.07 26.44 -6.61
C ASP A 478 8.38 25.63 -6.58
N LYS A 479 8.97 25.44 -5.39
CA LYS A 479 10.26 24.74 -5.22
C LYS A 479 10.24 23.31 -5.79
N ARG A 480 9.07 22.66 -5.84
CA ARG A 480 8.88 21.32 -6.41
C ARG A 480 9.14 21.25 -7.92
N LEU A 481 9.14 22.39 -8.62
CA LEU A 481 9.55 22.47 -10.03
C LEU A 481 11.00 22.03 -10.25
N GLN A 482 11.88 22.17 -9.27
CA GLN A 482 13.28 21.72 -9.37
C GLN A 482 13.42 20.19 -9.44
N LEU A 483 12.34 19.45 -9.21
CA LEU A 483 12.29 18.00 -9.27
C LEU A 483 11.66 17.47 -10.57
N THR A 484 11.16 18.34 -11.45
CA THR A 484 10.59 17.93 -12.75
C THR A 484 11.67 17.51 -13.74
N ALA A 485 11.38 16.52 -14.58
CA ALA A 485 12.26 16.18 -15.71
C ALA A 485 12.23 17.27 -16.79
N GLU A 486 13.38 17.54 -17.42
CA GLU A 486 13.50 18.53 -18.51
C GLU A 486 12.55 18.23 -19.68
N LYS A 487 12.45 16.95 -20.05
CA LYS A 487 11.58 16.45 -21.11
C LYS A 487 10.64 15.37 -20.58
N VAL A 488 9.39 15.38 -21.05
CA VAL A 488 8.42 14.32 -20.75
C VAL A 488 8.83 13.05 -21.49
N ASN A 489 9.06 11.97 -20.73
CA ASN A 489 9.20 10.62 -21.28
C ASN A 489 7.78 10.04 -21.48
N PRO A 490 7.31 9.74 -22.70
CA PRO A 490 5.96 9.24 -22.92
C PRO A 490 5.71 7.86 -22.31
N LEU A 491 6.79 7.10 -22.04
CA LEU A 491 6.70 5.73 -21.53
C LEU A 491 6.13 5.63 -20.11
N ILE A 492 6.19 6.72 -19.33
CA ILE A 492 5.61 6.76 -17.97
C ILE A 492 4.14 6.34 -17.94
N HIS A 493 3.38 6.60 -19.01
CA HIS A 493 1.96 6.26 -19.12
C HIS A 493 1.69 4.75 -19.14
N PHE A 494 2.71 3.91 -19.39
CA PHE A 494 2.63 2.45 -19.33
C PHE A 494 3.26 1.86 -18.06
N GLY A 495 3.95 2.69 -17.28
CA GLY A 495 4.44 2.35 -15.94
C GLY A 495 3.50 2.75 -14.79
N LEU A 496 2.62 3.72 -15.03
CA LEU A 496 1.67 4.24 -14.03
C LEU A 496 0.36 3.44 -14.05
N CYS A 497 0.08 2.70 -12.98
CA CYS A 497 -1.20 2.00 -12.79
C CYS A 497 -2.18 2.86 -11.98
N ASN A 498 -3.47 2.86 -12.35
CA ASN A 498 -4.54 3.55 -11.61
C ASN A 498 -5.48 2.57 -10.86
N GLY A 499 -5.16 1.28 -10.78
CA GLY A 499 -5.97 0.27 -10.09
C GLY A 499 -7.29 -0.07 -10.79
N THR A 500 -7.26 -0.23 -12.12
CA THR A 500 -8.44 -0.53 -12.95
C THR A 500 -8.07 -1.48 -14.09
N LYS A 501 -9.04 -2.24 -14.62
CA LYS A 501 -8.76 -3.28 -15.64
C LYS A 501 -8.13 -2.76 -16.94
N SER A 502 -8.45 -1.52 -17.35
CA SER A 502 -7.80 -0.89 -18.51
C SER A 502 -6.54 -0.06 -18.15
N SER A 503 -6.06 -0.11 -16.91
CA SER A 503 -4.73 0.44 -16.57
C SER A 503 -3.60 -0.45 -17.08
N PRO A 504 -2.39 0.10 -17.26
CA PRO A 504 -1.19 -0.72 -17.35
C PRO A 504 -1.02 -1.59 -16.10
N ARG A 505 -0.42 -2.78 -16.28
CA ARG A 505 -0.11 -3.73 -15.20
C ARG A 505 0.77 -3.09 -14.13
N VAL A 506 0.50 -3.40 -12.86
CA VAL A 506 1.23 -2.82 -11.73
C VAL A 506 2.68 -3.29 -11.76
N ARG A 507 3.62 -2.35 -11.67
CA ARG A 507 5.07 -2.61 -11.59
C ARG A 507 5.75 -1.66 -10.63
N PHE A 508 6.89 -2.11 -10.12
CA PHE A 508 7.87 -1.32 -9.40
C PHE A 508 9.21 -1.42 -10.13
N PHE A 509 9.91 -0.31 -10.19
CA PHE A 509 11.03 -0.05 -11.09
C PHE A 509 12.35 0.03 -10.33
N THR A 510 13.43 -0.43 -10.95
CA THR A 510 14.80 -0.28 -10.43
C THR A 510 15.44 0.99 -10.96
N SER A 511 16.26 1.68 -10.16
CA SER A 511 16.95 2.89 -10.64
C SER A 511 18.00 2.59 -11.72
N GLN A 512 18.55 1.37 -11.74
CA GLN A 512 19.51 0.93 -12.74
C GLN A 512 18.87 0.57 -14.09
N GLY A 513 17.58 0.21 -14.10
CA GLY A 513 16.89 -0.37 -15.26
C GLY A 513 15.63 0.37 -15.73
N VAL A 514 15.21 1.45 -15.07
CA VAL A 514 13.88 2.08 -15.23
C VAL A 514 13.48 2.33 -16.68
N GLU A 515 14.37 2.84 -17.53
CA GLU A 515 14.06 3.11 -18.95
C GLU A 515 13.84 1.80 -19.74
N ALA A 516 14.63 0.76 -19.50
CA ALA A 516 14.44 -0.55 -20.15
C ALA A 516 13.15 -1.25 -19.66
N GLU A 517 12.87 -1.15 -18.36
CA GLU A 517 11.66 -1.65 -17.72
C GLU A 517 10.40 -0.92 -18.23
N LEU A 518 10.46 0.40 -18.42
CA LEU A 518 9.39 1.21 -19.03
C LEU A 518 9.14 0.82 -20.50
N ARG A 519 10.20 0.57 -21.28
CA ARG A 519 10.06 0.06 -22.67
C ARG A 519 9.43 -1.33 -22.70
N SER A 520 9.79 -2.21 -21.76
CA SER A 520 9.15 -3.52 -21.59
C SER A 520 7.66 -3.36 -21.22
N ALA A 521 7.36 -2.46 -20.30
CA ALA A 521 6.00 -2.15 -19.86
C ALA A 521 5.10 -1.64 -21.01
N ALA A 522 5.65 -0.80 -21.89
CA ALA A 522 4.96 -0.32 -23.09
C ALA A 522 4.67 -1.45 -24.10
N ARG A 523 5.66 -2.32 -24.39
CA ARG A 523 5.46 -3.48 -25.28
C ARG A 523 4.35 -4.40 -24.76
N GLU A 524 4.43 -4.76 -23.49
CA GLU A 524 3.45 -5.64 -22.85
C GLU A 524 2.05 -4.99 -22.81
N PHE A 525 1.95 -3.67 -22.68
CA PHE A 525 0.67 -2.95 -22.78
C PHE A 525 0.05 -3.04 -24.19
N PHE A 526 0.83 -2.82 -25.25
CA PHE A 526 0.30 -2.91 -26.62
C PHE A 526 0.01 -4.35 -27.06
N GLN A 527 0.77 -5.33 -26.57
CA GLN A 527 0.50 -6.74 -26.78
C GLN A 527 -0.85 -7.15 -26.16
N ASN A 528 -1.15 -6.70 -24.94
CA ASN A 528 -2.39 -7.00 -24.22
C ASN A 528 -3.54 -6.02 -24.56
N GLY A 529 -3.81 -5.79 -25.84
CA GLY A 529 -4.97 -5.02 -26.32
C GLY A 529 -4.86 -3.49 -26.24
N GLY A 530 -3.72 -2.94 -25.79
CA GLY A 530 -3.52 -1.48 -25.77
C GLY A 530 -3.57 -0.81 -27.16
N MET A 531 -3.38 -1.59 -28.22
CA MET A 531 -3.57 -1.19 -29.61
C MET A 531 -3.89 -2.40 -30.51
N ASP A 532 -4.86 -2.25 -31.41
CA ASP A 532 -5.17 -3.23 -32.46
C ASP A 532 -5.38 -2.57 -33.83
N VAL A 533 -5.13 -3.32 -34.91
CA VAL A 533 -5.21 -2.85 -36.30
C VAL A 533 -6.25 -3.65 -37.06
N ASN A 534 -7.17 -2.97 -37.74
CA ASN A 534 -8.10 -3.58 -38.71
C ASN A 534 -7.79 -3.04 -40.11
N LEU A 535 -7.24 -3.89 -40.98
CA LEU A 535 -6.86 -3.53 -42.35
C LEU A 535 -8.07 -3.20 -43.23
N GLU A 536 -9.11 -4.04 -43.21
CA GLU A 536 -10.32 -3.91 -44.04
C GLU A 536 -10.98 -2.53 -43.90
N LYS A 537 -11.08 -2.04 -42.65
CA LYS A 537 -11.68 -0.74 -42.29
C LYS A 537 -10.65 0.39 -42.23
N ARG A 538 -9.38 0.13 -42.57
CA ARG A 538 -8.22 1.03 -42.38
C ARG A 538 -8.24 1.75 -41.02
N THR A 539 -8.56 1.02 -39.96
CA THR A 539 -8.86 1.56 -38.63
C THR A 539 -7.88 1.04 -37.59
N VAL A 540 -7.30 1.95 -36.80
CA VAL A 540 -6.43 1.65 -35.66
C VAL A 540 -7.18 1.94 -34.36
N TYR A 541 -7.33 0.92 -33.53
CA TYR A 541 -8.00 1.00 -32.24
C TYR A 541 -6.99 1.25 -31.12
N LEU A 542 -6.98 2.43 -30.53
CA LEU A 542 -6.02 2.84 -29.48
C LEU A 542 -6.65 2.92 -28.10
N SER A 543 -5.90 2.59 -27.05
CA SER A 543 -6.33 2.87 -25.68
C SER A 543 -6.61 4.36 -25.43
N ARG A 544 -7.64 4.65 -24.63
CA ARG A 544 -8.00 5.99 -24.17
C ARG A 544 -6.88 6.74 -23.43
N ILE A 545 -5.87 6.04 -22.91
CA ILE A 545 -4.68 6.66 -22.33
C ILE A 545 -3.98 7.55 -23.38
N ILE A 546 -3.84 7.08 -24.62
CA ILE A 546 -3.25 7.84 -25.72
C ILE A 546 -4.11 9.07 -26.06
N LYS A 547 -5.44 8.98 -25.96
CA LYS A 547 -6.35 10.12 -26.16
C LYS A 547 -6.16 11.20 -25.11
N TRP A 548 -6.14 10.84 -23.82
CA TRP A 548 -6.05 11.78 -22.71
C TRP A 548 -4.71 12.49 -22.61
N PHE A 549 -3.65 11.86 -23.11
CA PHE A 549 -2.27 12.34 -23.01
C PHE A 549 -1.60 12.57 -24.37
N ASN A 550 -2.39 12.77 -25.44
CA ASN A 550 -1.90 12.90 -26.83
C ASN A 550 -0.73 13.88 -26.99
N ALA A 551 -0.79 15.03 -26.33
CA ALA A 551 0.26 16.07 -26.32
C ALA A 551 1.62 15.58 -25.79
N ASP A 552 1.68 14.47 -25.06
CA ASP A 552 2.93 13.87 -24.58
C ASP A 552 3.56 12.95 -25.63
N PHE A 553 2.78 12.40 -26.57
CA PHE A 553 3.25 11.48 -27.63
C PHE A 553 3.57 12.18 -28.96
N GLY A 554 3.08 13.40 -29.17
CA GLY A 554 3.32 14.20 -30.39
C GLY A 554 2.06 14.33 -31.27
N GLN A 555 2.25 14.68 -32.55
CA GLN A 555 1.15 14.74 -33.53
C GLN A 555 0.72 13.33 -33.97
N GLU A 556 -0.53 13.13 -34.41
CA GLU A 556 -1.09 11.78 -34.70
C GLU A 556 -0.22 10.89 -35.60
N LYS A 557 0.31 11.41 -36.71
CA LYS A 557 1.25 10.68 -37.58
C LYS A 557 2.56 10.31 -36.88
N GLN A 558 3.01 11.11 -35.91
CA GLN A 558 4.18 10.82 -35.08
C GLN A 558 3.86 9.78 -34.00
N ILE A 559 2.65 9.80 -33.42
CA ILE A 559 2.20 8.79 -32.44
C ILE A 559 2.29 7.39 -33.06
N LEU A 560 1.73 7.19 -34.25
CA LEU A 560 1.78 5.89 -34.93
C LEU A 560 3.23 5.44 -35.22
N LYS A 561 4.09 6.34 -35.74
CA LYS A 561 5.52 6.03 -35.95
C LYS A 561 6.25 5.68 -34.66
N TRP A 562 5.97 6.40 -33.58
CA TRP A 562 6.56 6.15 -32.25
C TRP A 562 6.12 4.78 -31.71
N MET A 563 4.83 4.44 -31.87
CA MET A 563 4.27 3.16 -31.41
C MET A 563 4.89 1.95 -32.10
N ILE A 564 5.23 2.01 -33.39
CA ILE A 564 5.87 0.89 -34.13
C ILE A 564 7.08 0.32 -33.37
N SER A 565 7.88 1.16 -32.71
CA SER A 565 9.06 0.73 -31.92
C SER A 565 8.76 -0.07 -30.65
N TYR A 566 7.47 -0.21 -30.30
CA TYR A 566 6.96 -0.96 -29.14
C TYR A 566 5.91 -2.02 -29.50
N LEU A 567 5.59 -2.22 -30.78
CA LEU A 567 4.72 -3.30 -31.23
C LEU A 567 5.48 -4.61 -31.41
N ASP A 568 4.75 -5.73 -31.50
CA ASP A 568 5.29 -6.98 -32.01
C ASP A 568 5.46 -6.91 -33.54
N ALA A 569 6.22 -7.84 -34.12
CA ALA A 569 6.54 -7.83 -35.55
C ALA A 569 5.26 -7.83 -36.44
N THR A 570 4.22 -8.52 -35.99
CA THR A 570 2.94 -8.61 -36.71
C THR A 570 2.19 -7.27 -36.69
N LYS A 571 1.90 -6.67 -35.53
CA LYS A 571 1.19 -5.37 -35.48
C LYS A 571 2.04 -4.24 -36.05
N ALA A 572 3.37 -4.30 -35.89
CA ALA A 572 4.30 -3.37 -36.54
C ALA A 572 4.18 -3.43 -38.07
N GLY A 573 4.23 -4.63 -38.67
CA GLY A 573 4.09 -4.80 -40.11
C GLY A 573 2.73 -4.32 -40.64
N LEU A 574 1.63 -4.69 -39.96
CA LEU A 574 0.28 -4.25 -40.30
C LEU A 574 0.12 -2.72 -40.25
N LEU A 575 0.69 -2.07 -39.23
CA LEU A 575 0.66 -0.61 -39.10
C LEU A 575 1.53 0.07 -40.17
N THR A 576 2.74 -0.43 -40.41
CA THR A 576 3.64 0.10 -41.46
C THR A 576 2.97 0.05 -42.84
N HIS A 577 2.35 -1.08 -43.20
CA HIS A 577 1.59 -1.20 -44.46
C HIS A 577 0.51 -0.11 -44.58
N LEU A 578 -0.34 0.06 -43.56
CA LEU A 578 -1.38 1.11 -43.59
C LEU A 578 -0.81 2.53 -43.73
N MET A 579 0.40 2.77 -43.20
CA MET A 579 1.07 4.08 -43.23
C MET A 579 1.76 4.36 -44.57
N ASP A 580 2.34 3.33 -45.20
CA ASP A 580 3.05 3.46 -46.47
C ASP A 580 2.10 3.50 -47.68
N ASP A 581 0.90 2.91 -47.58
CA ASP A 581 -0.17 2.97 -48.59
C ASP A 581 -0.64 4.39 -48.94
N GLY A 582 -0.29 5.41 -48.15
CA GLY A 582 -0.68 6.82 -48.34
C GLY A 582 -2.16 7.16 -48.10
N GLY A 583 -3.05 6.16 -48.10
CA GLY A 583 -4.49 6.33 -47.84
C GLY A 583 -4.82 6.72 -46.38
N PRO A 584 -5.97 7.35 -46.12
CA PRO A 584 -6.37 7.78 -44.78
C PRO A 584 -6.42 6.60 -43.79
N ILE A 585 -6.09 6.89 -42.53
CA ILE A 585 -6.12 5.96 -41.40
C ILE A 585 -7.09 6.52 -40.36
N ASN A 586 -8.11 5.75 -39.99
CA ASN A 586 -9.07 6.14 -38.97
C ASN A 586 -8.56 5.72 -37.59
N ILE A 587 -8.41 6.68 -36.66
CA ILE A 587 -8.03 6.38 -35.27
C ILE A 587 -9.30 6.35 -34.41
N VAL A 588 -9.60 5.18 -33.83
CA VAL A 588 -10.74 4.99 -32.93
C VAL A 588 -10.20 4.70 -31.52
N TYR A 589 -10.72 5.40 -30.52
CA TYR A 589 -10.30 5.17 -29.13
C TYR A 589 -11.22 4.17 -28.43
N GLN A 590 -10.62 3.09 -27.93
CA GLN A 590 -11.30 2.03 -27.20
C GLN A 590 -11.98 2.56 -25.93
N ASN A 591 -13.00 1.83 -25.44
CA ASN A 591 -13.57 2.11 -24.12
C ASN A 591 -12.53 1.80 -23.02
N TYR A 592 -12.64 2.51 -21.89
CA TYR A 592 -11.76 2.31 -20.75
C TYR A 592 -12.59 1.71 -19.62
N ASP A 593 -12.27 0.47 -19.26
CA ASP A 593 -12.88 -0.22 -18.13
C ASP A 593 -12.27 0.33 -16.83
N TRP A 594 -13.12 1.02 -16.07
CA TRP A 594 -12.81 1.59 -14.77
C TRP A 594 -13.10 0.64 -13.61
N SER A 595 -13.55 -0.59 -13.87
CA SER A 595 -13.77 -1.56 -12.81
C SER A 595 -12.44 -1.96 -12.13
N PRO A 596 -12.49 -2.33 -10.83
CA PRO A 596 -11.33 -2.79 -10.08
C PRO A 596 -10.57 -3.91 -10.79
N ASN A 597 -9.25 -3.92 -10.63
CA ASN A 597 -8.39 -5.01 -11.07
C ASN A 597 -8.08 -5.97 -9.90
N SER A 598 -9.13 -6.50 -9.27
CA SER A 598 -9.10 -7.30 -8.05
C SER A 598 -9.96 -8.54 -8.17
#